data_AF-A0A817VI18-F1
#
_entry.id   AF-A0A817VI18-F1
#
_cell.length_a   1.000
_cell.length_b   1.000
_cell.length_c   1.000
_cell.angle_alpha   90.00
_cell.angle_beta   90.00
_cell.angle_gamma   90.00
#
_symmetry.space_group_name_H-M   'P 1'
#
loop_
_entity.id
_entity.type
_entity.pdbx_description
1 polymer ?
#
loop_
_entity_poly.entity_id
_entity_poly.type
_entity_poly.pdbx_seq_one_letter_code
_entity_poly.pdbx_strand_id
1 'polypeptide(L)'
;MQMKDIECVARDLMSNAGSSTEEFTIAKHLEHVRPMFQKAWSPCLAAFSVGLQDSDHIDLAHLCLTGISYSIRIACIFHMELERNAFIQALSRFTLLMTTSQVIEIKAKNVECLKILISVAQTDGNYLGDACFILQHLHICLTFVENNRLFYAKEFLNRFGYIKTNDSSLDISSSAVRAFQRFVGLNQTGIIDELTWQKMREPRCGNKDLRRIQRRKRYILQGSRWPSNEPLTFRIVKYPTTFPQQFVDAELTKALKLWSSASSLEFEHRKLKKYDEQKSNNLDPKTDIRISFEIGDHGDTEPFDGPGNVLGHAFFPQYGGDAHFDNDEYWTLKSTDGVNLFQVAAHEFGHSLGLEHSNKPDAIMAPFFKGYTPNFTLQEDDIRAIQALYGGKPSKSFSSPLSNSIETYQAVSKQMAPSVKSSNKNSALCLDPQFDAIITIDDDTYIFKGI
;
A
#
# COMPACT_ATOMS: atom_id res chain seq x y z
N MET A 1 14.74 32.38 18.68
CA MET A 1 14.20 33.03 19.90
C MET A 1 14.04 31.95 20.98
N GLN A 2 15.14 31.41 21.51
CA GLN A 2 15.12 30.01 21.98
C GLN A 2 16.02 29.64 23.18
N MET A 3 16.74 30.56 23.81
CA MET A 3 17.55 30.18 24.99
C MET A 3 17.52 31.23 26.11
N LYS A 4 17.63 32.52 25.77
CA LYS A 4 17.56 33.62 26.74
C LYS A 4 16.17 33.78 27.39
N ASP A 5 15.10 33.54 26.64
CA ASP A 5 13.74 33.67 27.17
C ASP A 5 13.39 32.51 28.10
N ILE A 6 13.85 31.29 27.76
CA ILE A 6 13.70 30.10 28.63
C ILE A 6 14.53 30.27 29.91
N GLU A 7 15.74 30.83 29.79
CA GLU A 7 16.59 31.19 30.93
C GLU A 7 15.92 32.20 31.86
N CYS A 8 15.25 33.22 31.31
CA CYS A 8 14.52 34.22 32.10
C CYS A 8 13.34 33.60 32.85
N VAL A 9 12.51 32.80 32.16
CA VAL A 9 11.35 32.13 32.76
C VAL A 9 11.77 31.11 33.83
N ALA A 10 12.85 30.35 33.59
CA ALA A 10 13.37 29.41 34.57
C ALA A 10 13.93 30.13 35.81
N ARG A 11 14.60 31.28 35.60
CA ARG A 11 15.11 32.13 36.69
C ARG A 11 13.98 32.69 37.54
N ASP A 12 12.91 33.20 36.92
CA ASP A 12 11.76 33.77 37.62
C ASP A 12 10.97 32.70 38.42
N LEU A 13 10.86 31.48 37.87
CA LEU A 13 10.23 30.36 38.57
C LEU A 13 11.07 29.87 39.74
N MET A 14 12.41 29.82 39.60
CA MET A 14 13.32 29.43 40.69
C MET A 14 13.41 30.49 41.79
N SER A 15 13.41 31.79 41.46
CA SER A 15 13.39 32.87 42.45
C SER A 15 12.09 32.94 43.24
N ASN A 16 10.97 32.51 42.66
CA ASN A 16 9.69 32.43 43.38
C ASN A 16 9.57 31.18 44.27
N ALA A 17 10.32 30.10 43.95
CA ALA A 17 10.34 28.87 44.74
C ALA A 17 11.35 28.89 45.90
N GLY A 18 12.44 29.67 45.77
CA GLY A 18 13.46 29.84 46.80
C GLY A 18 13.24 31.13 47.59
N SER A 19 12.66 31.06 48.78
CA SER A 19 12.66 32.16 49.76
C SER A 19 14.04 32.37 50.42
N SER A 20 15.12 32.01 49.73
CA SER A 20 16.51 32.28 50.12
C SER A 20 17.23 33.00 48.97
N THR A 21 17.82 34.14 49.29
CA THR A 21 18.67 34.93 48.38
C THR A 21 19.99 34.18 48.14
N GLU A 22 19.97 33.12 47.33
CA GLU A 22 21.18 32.42 46.90
C GLU A 22 21.63 32.94 45.52
N GLU A 23 22.92 33.28 45.40
CA GLU A 23 23.51 33.81 44.18
C GLU A 23 23.77 32.67 43.18
N PHE A 24 22.92 32.54 42.15
CA PHE A 24 23.06 31.49 41.15
C PHE A 24 24.09 31.86 40.08
N THR A 25 25.07 30.97 39.85
CA THR A 25 26.06 31.12 38.77
C THR A 25 25.74 30.18 37.60
N ILE A 26 25.85 30.68 36.37
CA ILE A 26 25.63 29.86 35.16
C ILE A 26 26.78 28.86 35.01
N ALA A 27 26.44 27.56 35.03
CA ALA A 27 27.39 26.49 34.78
C ALA A 27 27.89 26.53 33.32
N LYS A 28 29.20 26.70 33.13
CA LYS A 28 29.86 26.72 31.80
C LYS A 28 30.68 25.46 31.48
N HIS A 29 30.89 24.60 32.47
CA HIS A 29 31.72 23.41 32.35
C HIS A 29 30.88 22.13 32.39
N LEU A 30 31.31 21.13 31.61
CA LEU A 30 30.67 19.81 31.51
C LEU A 30 30.57 19.11 32.88
N GLU A 31 31.51 19.39 33.78
CA GLU A 31 31.60 18.81 35.12
C GLU A 31 30.38 19.12 36.00
N HIS A 32 29.66 20.21 35.72
CA HIS A 32 28.47 20.59 36.47
C HIS A 32 27.21 19.83 36.02
N VAL A 33 27.21 19.23 34.83
CA VAL A 33 26.03 18.59 34.25
C VAL A 33 25.61 17.36 35.07
N ARG A 34 26.56 16.52 35.47
CA ARG A 34 26.29 15.33 36.29
C ARG A 34 25.60 15.65 37.63
N PRO A 35 26.14 16.52 38.51
CA PRO A 35 25.49 16.84 39.78
C PRO A 35 24.15 17.58 39.61
N MET A 36 24.01 18.43 38.58
CA MET A 36 22.72 19.06 38.27
C MET A 36 21.67 18.01 37.87
N PHE A 37 22.03 17.09 36.98
CA PHE A 37 21.13 16.04 36.54
C PHE A 37 20.78 15.05 37.67
N GLN A 38 21.74 14.73 38.55
CA GLN A 38 21.48 13.93 39.76
C GLN A 38 20.36 14.49 40.65
N LYS A 39 20.16 15.82 40.65
CA LYS A 39 19.05 16.45 41.40
C LYS A 39 17.77 16.56 40.58
N ALA A 40 17.87 16.71 39.26
CA ALA A 40 16.73 16.98 38.38
C ALA A 40 16.07 15.71 37.79
N TRP A 41 16.78 14.57 37.71
CA TRP A 41 16.31 13.44 36.90
C TRP A 41 14.97 12.85 37.36
N SER A 42 14.73 12.75 38.67
CA SER A 42 13.50 12.16 39.23
C SER A 42 12.25 13.00 38.92
N PRO A 43 12.22 14.32 39.19
CA PRO A 43 11.08 15.15 38.78
C PRO A 43 10.91 15.23 37.26
N CYS A 44 12.00 15.20 36.49
CA CYS A 44 11.92 15.10 35.02
C CYS A 44 11.24 13.79 34.58
N LEU A 45 11.67 12.65 35.12
CA LEU A 45 11.08 11.35 34.82
C LEU A 45 9.58 11.31 35.13
N ALA A 46 9.19 11.84 36.29
CA ALA A 46 7.78 11.93 36.68
C ALA A 46 6.98 12.81 35.70
N ALA A 47 7.47 14.02 35.39
CA ALA A 47 6.79 14.93 34.48
C ALA A 47 6.61 14.33 33.07
N PHE A 48 7.65 13.70 32.52
CA PHE A 48 7.57 13.07 31.20
C PHE A 48 6.65 11.86 31.19
N SER A 49 6.68 11.03 32.25
CA SER A 49 5.85 9.83 32.35
C SER A 49 4.37 10.18 32.49
N VAL A 50 4.02 11.18 33.31
CA VAL A 50 2.65 11.67 33.45
C VAL A 50 2.15 12.28 32.14
N GLY A 51 2.98 13.10 31.48
CA GLY A 51 2.64 13.67 30.18
C GLY A 51 2.36 12.62 29.10
N LEU A 52 3.10 11.50 29.11
CA LEU A 52 2.87 10.38 28.20
C LEU A 52 1.64 9.54 28.56
N GLN A 53 1.33 9.41 29.84
CA GLN A 53 0.21 8.63 30.32
C GLN A 53 -1.12 9.35 30.07
N ASP A 54 -1.22 10.61 30.47
CA ASP A 54 -2.49 11.34 30.57
C ASP A 54 -2.86 12.11 29.30
N SER A 55 -1.92 12.29 28.38
CA SER A 55 -2.16 13.02 27.12
C SER A 55 -2.17 12.12 25.90
N ASP A 56 -3.11 12.42 25.00
CA ASP A 56 -3.16 11.89 23.64
C ASP A 56 -2.71 12.92 22.58
N HIS A 57 -2.25 14.10 23.02
CA HIS A 57 -1.72 15.12 22.11
C HIS A 57 -0.33 14.72 21.61
N ILE A 58 -0.18 14.69 20.27
CA ILE A 58 1.05 14.27 19.59
C ILE A 58 2.25 15.16 19.99
N ASP A 59 2.05 16.47 20.07
CA ASP A 59 3.12 17.42 20.40
C ASP A 59 3.65 17.22 21.82
N LEU A 60 2.75 17.05 22.80
CA LEU A 60 3.14 16.83 24.18
C LEU A 60 3.85 15.48 24.34
N ALA A 61 3.33 14.42 23.71
CA ALA A 61 3.98 13.12 23.69
C ALA A 61 5.39 13.21 23.09
N HIS A 62 5.55 13.93 21.97
CA HIS A 62 6.85 14.15 21.34
C HIS A 62 7.84 14.88 22.26
N LEU A 63 7.40 15.95 22.97
CA LEU A 63 8.24 16.66 23.93
C LEU A 63 8.67 15.76 25.09
N CYS A 64 7.74 15.00 25.68
CA CYS A 64 8.06 14.07 26.77
C CYS A 64 9.04 12.99 26.33
N LEU A 65 8.82 12.40 25.16
CA LEU A 65 9.69 11.39 24.57
C LEU A 65 11.08 11.91 24.24
N THR A 66 11.16 13.12 23.70
CA THR A 66 12.43 13.82 23.47
C THR A 66 13.17 14.08 24.79
N GLY A 67 12.44 14.50 25.83
CA GLY A 67 12.99 14.68 27.18
C GLY A 67 13.57 13.39 27.76
N ILE A 68 12.84 12.27 27.62
CA ILE A 68 13.31 10.94 28.03
C ILE A 68 14.58 10.54 27.24
N SER A 69 14.58 10.72 25.92
CA SER A 69 15.74 10.41 25.07
C SER A 69 17.00 11.16 25.49
N TYR A 70 16.89 12.48 25.70
CA TYR A 70 18.03 13.27 26.18
C TYR A 70 18.46 12.89 27.59
N SER A 71 17.52 12.55 28.46
CA SER A 71 17.81 12.10 29.83
C SER A 71 18.61 10.80 29.84
N ILE A 72 18.23 9.84 28.98
CA ILE A 72 18.98 8.60 28.78
C ILE A 72 20.39 8.91 28.27
N ARG A 73 20.51 9.78 27.26
CA ARG A 73 21.81 10.14 26.68
C ARG A 73 22.74 10.80 27.70
N ILE A 74 22.24 11.74 28.51
CA ILE A 74 23.02 12.35 29.60
C ILE A 74 23.47 11.25 30.58
N ALA A 75 22.54 10.38 31.01
CA ALA A 75 22.87 9.30 31.93
C ALA A 75 23.91 8.31 31.37
N CYS A 76 23.85 8.02 30.07
CA CYS A 76 24.84 7.20 29.37
C CYS A 76 26.23 7.86 29.36
N ILE A 77 26.32 9.14 28.94
CA ILE A 77 27.58 9.87 28.85
C ILE A 77 28.29 9.98 30.20
N PHE A 78 27.53 10.17 31.28
CA PHE A 78 28.08 10.34 32.63
C PHE A 78 28.10 9.06 33.47
N HIS A 79 27.83 7.90 32.86
CA HIS A 79 27.82 6.59 33.52
C HIS A 79 26.93 6.55 34.78
N MET A 80 25.72 7.11 34.67
CA MET A 80 24.72 7.22 35.73
C MET A 80 23.71 6.07 35.62
N GLU A 81 24.05 4.91 36.18
CA GLU A 81 23.33 3.66 35.91
C GLU A 81 21.89 3.63 36.41
N LEU A 82 21.65 4.14 37.62
CA LEU A 82 20.33 4.16 38.25
C LEU A 82 19.36 4.99 37.41
N GLU A 83 19.79 6.19 37.04
CA GLU A 83 19.03 7.14 36.24
C GLU A 83 18.75 6.58 34.84
N ARG A 84 19.81 6.09 34.17
CA ARG A 84 19.70 5.45 32.85
C ARG A 84 18.64 4.34 32.86
N ASN A 85 18.74 3.42 33.82
CA ASN A 85 17.85 2.26 33.90
C ASN A 85 16.39 2.69 34.19
N ALA A 86 16.18 3.70 35.02
CA ALA A 86 14.84 4.21 35.33
C ALA A 86 14.13 4.81 34.10
N PHE A 87 14.83 5.63 33.30
CA PHE A 87 14.25 6.20 32.07
C PHE A 87 13.96 5.12 31.02
N ILE A 88 14.87 4.15 30.85
CA ILE A 88 14.69 3.06 29.89
C ILE A 88 13.53 2.15 30.30
N GLN A 89 13.38 1.85 31.59
CA GLN A 89 12.27 1.06 32.10
C GLN A 89 10.93 1.79 31.92
N ALA A 90 10.89 3.10 32.15
CA ALA A 90 9.70 3.90 31.89
C ALA A 90 9.33 3.86 30.40
N LEU A 91 10.29 4.12 29.51
CA LEU A 91 10.08 4.08 28.06
C LEU A 91 9.56 2.71 27.59
N SER A 92 10.15 1.63 28.10
CA SER A 92 9.71 0.26 27.77
C SER A 92 8.26 -0.01 28.18
N ARG A 93 7.83 0.44 29.37
CA ARG A 93 6.44 0.27 29.82
C ARG A 93 5.45 0.95 28.86
N PHE A 94 5.80 2.12 28.34
CA PHE A 94 4.97 2.85 27.38
C PHE A 94 4.93 2.22 25.98
N THR A 95 5.77 1.21 25.67
CA THR A 95 5.63 0.45 24.41
C THR A 95 4.46 -0.54 24.44
N LEU A 96 3.94 -0.89 25.63
CA LEU A 96 2.87 -1.88 25.87
C LEU A 96 3.14 -3.31 25.36
N LEU A 97 4.36 -3.61 24.89
CA LEU A 97 4.73 -4.91 24.32
C LEU A 97 4.70 -6.08 25.31
N MET A 98 4.75 -5.79 26.61
CA MET A 98 4.79 -6.77 27.69
C MET A 98 3.43 -7.00 28.36
N THR A 99 2.37 -6.33 27.91
CA THR A 99 1.06 -6.44 28.54
C THR A 99 0.32 -7.68 28.04
N THR A 100 0.45 -8.79 28.76
CA THR A 100 -0.16 -10.09 28.41
C THR A 100 -1.65 -10.21 28.74
N SER A 101 -2.26 -9.21 29.38
CA SER A 101 -3.55 -9.40 30.07
C SER A 101 -4.71 -8.57 29.54
N GLN A 102 -4.49 -7.63 28.60
CA GLN A 102 -5.55 -6.81 28.02
C GLN A 102 -5.21 -6.47 26.56
N VAL A 103 -6.22 -6.50 25.68
CA VAL A 103 -6.13 -5.93 24.32
C VAL A 103 -6.08 -4.41 24.49
N ILE A 104 -4.88 -3.86 24.64
CA ILE A 104 -4.68 -2.41 24.71
C ILE A 104 -4.42 -1.92 23.29
N GLU A 105 -5.20 -0.94 22.87
CA GLU A 105 -5.01 -0.26 21.60
C GLU A 105 -3.64 0.44 21.59
N ILE A 106 -2.78 0.06 20.64
CA ILE A 106 -1.48 0.68 20.44
C ILE A 106 -1.70 2.01 19.72
N LYS A 107 -1.39 3.12 20.41
CA LYS A 107 -1.48 4.47 19.84
C LYS A 107 -0.15 4.86 19.19
N ALA A 108 -0.15 5.94 18.39
CA ALA A 108 1.04 6.49 17.76
C ALA A 108 2.19 6.74 18.75
N LYS A 109 1.89 7.21 19.96
CA LYS A 109 2.89 7.43 21.03
C LYS A 109 3.63 6.15 21.44
N ASN A 110 2.97 5.00 21.43
CA ASN A 110 3.57 3.71 21.76
C ASN A 110 4.56 3.26 20.69
N VAL A 111 4.25 3.53 19.42
CA VAL A 111 5.15 3.30 18.28
C VAL A 111 6.36 4.24 18.34
N GLU A 112 6.17 5.50 18.72
CA GLU A 112 7.30 6.44 18.91
C GLU A 112 8.19 6.03 20.10
N CYS A 113 7.63 5.50 21.19
CA CYS A 113 8.42 4.91 22.27
C CYS A 113 9.34 3.79 21.75
N LEU A 114 8.80 2.93 20.88
CA LEU A 114 9.55 1.82 20.27
C LEU A 114 10.69 2.33 19.39
N LYS A 115 10.44 3.34 18.54
CA LYS A 115 11.47 3.96 17.69
C LYS A 115 12.61 4.55 18.53
N ILE A 116 12.29 5.24 19.62
CA ILE A 116 13.31 5.83 20.51
C ILE A 116 14.11 4.75 21.21
N LEU A 117 13.47 3.66 21.65
CA LEU A 117 14.18 2.55 22.29
C LEU A 117 15.19 1.92 21.33
N ILE A 118 14.82 1.72 20.06
CA ILE A 118 15.72 1.22 19.00
C ILE A 118 16.85 2.23 18.74
N SER A 119 16.52 3.51 18.61
CA SER A 119 17.50 4.59 18.38
C SER A 119 18.55 4.65 19.49
N VAL A 120 18.13 4.64 20.76
CA VAL A 120 19.04 4.60 21.93
C VAL A 120 19.94 3.36 21.91
N ALA A 121 19.40 2.19 21.53
CA ALA A 121 20.19 0.97 21.41
C ALA A 121 21.26 1.09 20.31
N GLN A 122 20.96 1.80 19.22
CA GLN A 122 21.89 2.05 18.13
C GLN A 122 22.94 3.11 18.48
N THR A 123 22.56 4.23 19.09
CA THR A 123 23.44 5.38 19.34
C THR A 123 24.27 5.24 20.60
N ASP A 124 23.66 4.74 21.68
CA ASP A 124 24.26 4.74 23.02
C ASP A 124 24.55 3.31 23.52
N GLY A 125 24.41 2.29 22.65
CA GLY A 125 24.59 0.88 22.96
C GLY A 125 25.83 0.55 23.80
N ASN A 126 26.96 1.18 23.46
CA ASN A 126 28.24 0.97 24.14
C ASN A 126 28.30 1.52 25.57
N TYR A 127 27.37 2.41 25.94
CA TYR A 127 27.31 3.08 27.25
C TYR A 127 26.18 2.56 28.15
N LEU A 128 25.43 1.56 27.66
CA LEU A 128 24.32 0.94 28.39
C LEU A 128 24.78 -0.03 29.49
N GLY A 129 26.04 -0.47 29.47
CA GLY A 129 26.62 -1.34 30.51
C GLY A 129 25.84 -2.66 30.66
N ASP A 130 25.67 -3.14 31.90
CA ASP A 130 24.93 -4.36 32.25
C ASP A 130 23.39 -4.22 32.14
N ALA A 131 22.89 -3.26 31.38
CA ALA A 131 21.47 -3.13 31.08
C ALA A 131 20.98 -4.26 30.13
N CYS A 132 21.21 -5.52 30.52
CA CYS A 132 20.82 -6.75 29.85
C CYS A 132 19.30 -6.83 29.60
N PHE A 133 18.51 -6.10 30.40
CA PHE A 133 17.09 -5.88 30.16
C PHE A 133 16.79 -5.21 28.81
N ILE A 134 17.70 -4.37 28.28
CA ILE A 134 17.55 -3.75 26.95
C ILE A 134 17.65 -4.79 25.85
N LEU A 135 18.52 -5.80 25.99
CA LEU A 135 18.58 -6.92 25.04
C LEU A 135 17.32 -7.77 25.11
N GLN A 136 16.78 -8.01 26.31
CA GLN A 136 15.50 -8.70 26.46
C GLN A 136 14.35 -7.90 25.83
N HIS A 137 14.28 -6.60 26.09
CA HIS A 137 13.28 -5.72 25.49
C HIS A 137 13.46 -5.57 23.97
N LEU A 138 14.69 -5.47 23.46
CA LEU A 138 14.98 -5.46 22.03
C LEU A 138 14.60 -6.79 21.38
N HIS A 139 14.85 -7.93 22.04
CA HIS A 139 14.38 -9.24 21.58
C HIS A 139 12.85 -9.32 21.56
N ILE A 140 12.17 -8.77 22.57
CA ILE A 140 10.70 -8.67 22.59
C ILE A 140 10.20 -7.72 21.48
N CYS A 141 10.92 -6.64 21.20
CA CYS A 141 10.60 -5.71 20.12
C CYS A 141 10.77 -6.38 18.75
N LEU A 142 11.88 -7.09 18.54
CA LEU A 142 12.17 -7.82 17.30
C LEU A 142 11.16 -8.94 17.10
N THR A 143 10.89 -9.75 18.13
CA THR A 143 9.87 -10.81 18.05
C THR A 143 8.47 -10.23 17.85
N PHE A 144 8.13 -9.08 18.43
CA PHE A 144 6.86 -8.40 18.18
C PHE A 144 6.75 -7.90 16.74
N VAL A 145 7.80 -7.27 16.20
CA VAL A 145 7.82 -6.83 14.79
C VAL A 145 7.73 -8.03 13.85
N GLU A 146 8.45 -9.11 14.11
CA GLU A 146 8.38 -10.36 13.34
C GLU A 146 7.00 -11.00 13.44
N ASN A 147 6.40 -11.07 14.63
CA ASN A 147 5.06 -11.60 14.82
C ASN A 147 4.00 -10.76 14.10
N ASN A 148 4.13 -9.43 14.07
CA ASN A 148 3.25 -8.56 13.28
C ASN A 148 3.44 -8.77 11.77
N ARG A 149 4.68 -8.93 11.30
CA ARG A 149 4.98 -9.26 9.90
C ARG A 149 4.29 -10.57 9.50
N LEU A 150 4.41 -11.60 10.33
CA LEU A 150 3.76 -12.89 10.11
C LEU A 150 2.24 -12.77 10.16
N PHE A 151 1.68 -12.05 11.13
CA PHE A 151 0.25 -11.82 11.24
C PHE A 151 -0.31 -11.12 9.99
N TYR A 152 0.29 -10.00 9.58
CA TYR A 152 -0.10 -9.28 8.37
C TYR A 152 -0.01 -10.17 7.13
N ALA A 153 1.10 -10.89 6.96
CA ALA A 153 1.27 -11.77 5.82
C ALA A 153 0.25 -12.91 5.79
N LYS A 154 -0.15 -13.44 6.95
CA LYS A 154 -1.21 -14.45 7.04
C LYS A 154 -2.55 -13.88 6.59
N GLU A 155 -2.93 -12.71 7.09
CA GLU A 155 -4.16 -12.01 6.67
C GLU A 155 -4.14 -11.67 5.18
N PHE A 156 -3.01 -11.19 4.66
CA PHE A 156 -2.80 -10.94 3.23
C PHE A 156 -3.03 -12.22 2.40
N LEU A 157 -2.35 -13.31 2.74
CA LEU A 157 -2.45 -14.57 2.01
C LEU A 157 -3.87 -15.15 2.08
N ASN A 158 -4.58 -14.95 3.20
CA ASN A 158 -5.98 -15.32 3.34
C ASN A 158 -6.90 -14.46 2.45
N ARG A 159 -6.80 -13.13 2.61
CA ARG A 159 -7.59 -12.12 1.89
C ARG A 159 -7.51 -12.32 0.39
N PHE A 160 -6.30 -12.53 -0.16
CA PHE A 160 -6.08 -12.66 -1.61
C PHE A 160 -6.16 -14.09 -2.15
N GLY A 161 -6.56 -15.07 -1.33
CA GLY A 161 -6.93 -16.42 -1.77
C GLY A 161 -5.77 -17.42 -1.93
N TYR A 162 -4.62 -17.16 -1.32
CA TYR A 162 -3.46 -18.06 -1.35
C TYR A 162 -3.53 -19.18 -0.30
N ILE A 163 -4.27 -18.97 0.79
CA ILE A 163 -4.51 -19.99 1.82
C ILE A 163 -5.67 -20.90 1.39
N LYS A 164 -5.46 -22.22 1.46
CA LYS A 164 -6.53 -23.20 1.23
C LYS A 164 -7.31 -23.38 2.53
N THR A 165 -8.65 -23.36 2.45
CA THR A 165 -9.57 -23.40 3.61
C THR A 165 -9.43 -24.61 4.55
N ASN A 166 -8.67 -25.64 4.16
CA ASN A 166 -8.43 -26.82 5.01
C ASN A 166 -7.19 -26.66 5.90
N ASP A 167 -6.45 -25.56 5.76
CA ASP A 167 -5.28 -25.25 6.56
C ASP A 167 -5.72 -24.34 7.72
N SER A 168 -6.41 -24.92 8.71
CA SER A 168 -6.79 -24.26 9.96
C SER A 168 -5.61 -24.12 10.93
N SER A 169 -4.37 -24.28 10.45
CA SER A 169 -3.18 -24.12 11.24
C SER A 169 -2.93 -22.65 11.56
N LEU A 170 -2.38 -22.38 12.76
CA LEU A 170 -1.91 -21.04 13.12
C LEU A 170 -0.74 -20.59 12.23
N ASP A 171 -0.05 -21.53 11.60
CA ASP A 171 1.20 -21.33 10.89
C ASP A 171 1.01 -20.93 9.42
N ILE A 172 1.93 -20.11 8.90
CA ILE A 172 1.90 -19.71 7.50
C ILE A 172 2.39 -20.88 6.66
N SER A 173 1.49 -21.47 5.88
CA SER A 173 1.87 -22.52 4.94
C SER A 173 2.91 -21.99 3.95
N SER A 174 4.14 -22.51 4.00
CA SER A 174 5.20 -22.18 3.03
C SER A 174 4.74 -22.38 1.58
N SER A 175 3.72 -23.22 1.36
CA SER A 175 3.07 -23.40 0.07
C SER A 175 2.28 -22.18 -0.41
N ALA A 176 1.60 -21.46 0.50
CA ALA A 176 0.86 -20.24 0.20
C ALA A 176 1.83 -19.10 -0.17
N VAL A 177 2.92 -18.96 0.58
CA VAL A 177 3.99 -17.99 0.28
C VAL A 177 4.60 -18.27 -1.10
N ARG A 178 4.93 -19.53 -1.41
CA ARG A 178 5.43 -19.91 -2.75
C ARG A 178 4.41 -19.62 -3.86
N ALA A 179 3.12 -19.75 -3.58
CA ALA A 179 2.07 -19.46 -4.55
C ALA A 179 1.98 -17.95 -4.85
N PHE A 180 2.09 -17.11 -3.81
CA PHE A 180 2.19 -15.66 -3.96
C PHE A 180 3.46 -15.27 -4.72
N GLN A 181 4.64 -15.70 -4.27
CA GLN A 181 5.92 -15.42 -4.94
C GLN A 181 5.90 -15.81 -6.41
N ARG A 182 5.37 -16.99 -6.74
CA ARG A 182 5.20 -17.42 -8.13
C ARG A 182 4.27 -16.50 -8.93
N PHE A 183 3.18 -16.02 -8.32
CA PHE A 183 2.21 -15.16 -8.98
C PHE A 183 2.83 -13.81 -9.33
N VAL A 184 3.57 -13.21 -8.41
CA VAL A 184 4.22 -11.90 -8.61
C VAL A 184 5.57 -11.98 -9.32
N GLY A 185 6.08 -13.19 -9.60
CA GLY A 185 7.35 -13.39 -10.31
C GLY A 185 8.61 -13.32 -9.42
N LEU A 186 8.47 -13.47 -8.11
CA LEU A 186 9.58 -13.57 -7.16
C LEU A 186 10.12 -15.00 -7.05
N ASN A 187 11.31 -15.13 -6.47
CA ASN A 187 11.90 -16.42 -6.14
C ASN A 187 11.02 -17.18 -5.15
N GLN A 188 10.72 -18.44 -5.45
CA GLN A 188 9.77 -19.28 -4.69
C GLN A 188 10.42 -19.90 -3.45
N THR A 189 10.91 -19.05 -2.55
CA THR A 189 11.60 -19.46 -1.30
C THR A 189 10.61 -20.09 -0.30
N GLY A 190 9.35 -19.63 -0.30
CA GLY A 190 8.35 -20.02 0.70
C GLY A 190 8.55 -19.39 2.07
N ILE A 191 9.44 -18.41 2.15
CA ILE A 191 9.72 -17.58 3.32
C ILE A 191 9.34 -16.15 2.96
N ILE A 192 8.80 -15.39 3.92
CA ILE A 192 8.49 -13.97 3.72
C ILE A 192 9.81 -13.19 3.87
N ASP A 193 10.66 -13.27 2.85
CA ASP A 193 11.87 -12.46 2.73
C ASP A 193 11.53 -10.98 2.49
N GLU A 194 12.54 -10.11 2.53
CA GLU A 194 12.36 -8.66 2.46
C GLU A 194 11.66 -8.22 1.17
N LEU A 195 12.02 -8.82 0.02
CA LEU A 195 11.36 -8.54 -1.25
C LEU A 195 9.89 -8.97 -1.24
N THR A 196 9.58 -10.14 -0.67
CA THR A 196 8.20 -10.63 -0.53
C THR A 196 7.39 -9.69 0.37
N TRP A 197 7.97 -9.22 1.48
CA TRP A 197 7.33 -8.31 2.41
C TRP A 197 7.06 -6.93 1.81
N GLN A 198 8.05 -6.35 1.13
CA GLN A 198 7.86 -5.08 0.41
C GLN A 198 6.76 -5.22 -0.63
N LYS A 199 6.74 -6.32 -1.38
CA LYS A 199 5.72 -6.58 -2.40
C LYS A 199 4.30 -6.71 -1.81
N MET A 200 4.14 -7.32 -0.64
CA MET A 200 2.84 -7.44 0.04
C MET A 200 2.26 -6.09 0.50
N ARG A 201 3.10 -5.07 0.66
CA ARG A 201 2.71 -3.73 1.12
C ARG A 201 2.56 -2.71 -0.01
N GLU A 202 2.79 -3.13 -1.24
CA GLU A 202 2.55 -2.26 -2.39
C GLU A 202 1.04 -2.06 -2.61
N PRO A 203 0.62 -0.83 -2.95
CA PRO A 203 -0.78 -0.53 -3.28
C PRO A 203 -1.32 -1.46 -4.35
N ARG A 204 -2.55 -1.97 -4.16
CA ARG A 204 -3.12 -3.00 -5.04
C ARG A 204 -4.65 -3.00 -5.07
N CYS A 205 -5.22 -3.76 -6.00
CA CYS A 205 -6.64 -4.10 -6.02
C CYS A 205 -7.00 -5.08 -4.88
N GLY A 206 -8.20 -4.90 -4.31
CA GLY A 206 -8.79 -5.71 -3.24
C GLY A 206 -9.28 -7.09 -3.67
N ASN A 207 -9.40 -7.35 -4.98
CA ASN A 207 -9.87 -8.63 -5.48
C ASN A 207 -8.88 -9.78 -5.23
N LYS A 208 -9.39 -11.01 -5.10
CA LYS A 208 -8.57 -12.23 -4.91
C LYS A 208 -7.75 -12.56 -6.16
N ASP A 209 -6.47 -12.87 -5.96
CA ASP A 209 -5.54 -13.27 -7.04
C ASP A 209 -5.81 -14.69 -7.54
N LEU A 210 -6.16 -15.58 -6.62
CA LEU A 210 -6.42 -16.99 -6.92
C LEU A 210 -7.83 -17.37 -6.49
N ARG A 211 -8.67 -17.73 -7.46
CA ARG A 211 -9.95 -18.40 -7.18
C ARG A 211 -9.76 -19.91 -7.06
N ARG A 212 -10.51 -20.53 -6.15
CA ARG A 212 -10.56 -21.99 -5.96
C ARG A 212 -11.07 -22.67 -7.24
N ILE A 213 -10.12 -23.14 -8.05
CA ILE A 213 -10.25 -24.14 -9.12
C ILE A 213 -11.09 -23.70 -10.33
N GLN A 214 -10.41 -23.40 -11.44
CA GLN A 214 -10.71 -23.94 -12.77
C GLN A 214 -9.47 -23.83 -13.67
N ARG A 215 -9.35 -24.75 -14.66
CA ARG A 215 -8.18 -24.87 -15.55
C ARG A 215 -7.73 -23.50 -16.09
N ARG A 216 -6.47 -23.13 -15.82
CA ARG A 216 -5.84 -21.90 -16.32
C ARG A 216 -5.96 -21.83 -17.84
N LYS A 217 -6.77 -20.91 -18.36
CA LYS A 217 -6.70 -20.49 -19.77
C LYS A 217 -5.41 -19.67 -19.98
N ARG A 218 -4.96 -19.56 -21.23
CA ARG A 218 -3.75 -18.77 -21.59
C ARG A 218 -3.91 -17.25 -21.40
N TYR A 219 -5.15 -16.80 -21.16
CA TYR A 219 -5.60 -15.43 -20.95
C TYR A 219 -6.74 -15.47 -19.92
N ILE A 220 -7.04 -14.34 -19.29
CA ILE A 220 -7.63 -14.34 -17.94
C ILE A 220 -9.11 -13.99 -18.00
N LEU A 221 -9.94 -15.01 -17.80
CA LEU A 221 -11.38 -14.89 -17.80
C LEU A 221 -11.93 -15.48 -16.52
N GLN A 222 -12.74 -14.72 -15.78
CA GLN A 222 -13.48 -15.24 -14.65
C GLN A 222 -14.55 -16.25 -15.11
N GLY A 223 -15.19 -15.96 -16.25
CA GLY A 223 -16.16 -16.82 -16.91
C GLY A 223 -17.59 -16.27 -16.95
N SER A 224 -17.93 -15.28 -16.12
CA SER A 224 -19.15 -14.49 -16.28
C SER A 224 -18.91 -13.31 -17.22
N ARG A 225 -19.95 -12.93 -17.96
CA ARG A 225 -19.95 -11.79 -18.88
C ARG A 225 -21.32 -11.15 -18.91
N TRP A 226 -21.35 -9.88 -19.25
CA TRP A 226 -22.59 -9.20 -19.56
C TRP A 226 -23.18 -9.67 -20.90
N PRO A 227 -24.52 -9.63 -21.06
CA PRO A 227 -25.14 -9.74 -22.37
C PRO A 227 -24.68 -8.60 -23.27
N SER A 228 -24.20 -8.90 -24.48
CA SER A 228 -23.58 -7.91 -25.39
C SER A 228 -24.58 -7.23 -26.34
N ASN A 229 -25.88 -7.32 -26.07
CA ASN A 229 -26.92 -6.91 -27.02
C ASN A 229 -27.29 -5.44 -26.88
N GLU A 230 -27.00 -4.83 -25.73
CA GLU A 230 -27.37 -3.46 -25.37
C GLU A 230 -26.15 -2.78 -24.73
N PRO A 231 -26.05 -1.43 -24.79
CA PRO A 231 -24.99 -0.71 -24.10
C PRO A 231 -25.10 -0.91 -22.59
N LEU A 232 -23.95 -1.14 -21.94
CA LEU A 232 -23.88 -1.27 -20.49
C LEU A 232 -24.05 0.09 -19.84
N THR A 233 -24.93 0.15 -18.85
CA THR A 233 -25.25 1.39 -18.17
C THR A 233 -24.41 1.52 -16.90
N PHE A 234 -23.82 2.70 -16.69
CA PHE A 234 -23.08 2.98 -15.46
C PHE A 234 -23.54 4.27 -14.78
N ARG A 235 -23.40 4.32 -13.46
CA ARG A 235 -23.78 5.46 -12.63
C ARG A 235 -22.80 5.64 -11.48
N ILE A 236 -22.43 6.89 -11.21
CA ILE A 236 -21.69 7.25 -10.01
C ILE A 236 -22.69 7.57 -8.90
N VAL A 237 -22.70 6.74 -7.87
CA VAL A 237 -23.60 6.81 -6.72
C VAL A 237 -23.05 7.77 -5.66
N LYS A 238 -21.74 7.70 -5.41
CA LYS A 238 -21.04 8.51 -4.41
C LYS A 238 -19.74 9.00 -5.02
N TYR A 239 -19.47 10.30 -4.90
CA TYR A 239 -18.26 10.94 -5.45
C TYR A 239 -17.21 11.16 -4.36
N PRO A 240 -15.92 11.26 -4.72
CA PRO A 240 -14.90 11.67 -3.79
C PRO A 240 -15.05 13.15 -3.47
N THR A 241 -14.65 13.54 -2.26
CA THR A 241 -14.67 14.95 -1.83
C THR A 241 -13.51 15.76 -2.45
N THR A 242 -12.47 15.08 -2.93
CA THR A 242 -11.22 15.67 -3.42
C THR A 242 -11.35 16.38 -4.77
N PHE A 243 -12.32 16.00 -5.61
CA PHE A 243 -12.46 16.53 -6.97
C PHE A 243 -13.87 17.01 -7.30
N PRO A 244 -14.01 18.03 -8.16
CA PRO A 244 -15.29 18.34 -8.79
C PRO A 244 -15.80 17.15 -9.61
N GLN A 245 -17.11 16.88 -9.52
CA GLN A 245 -17.76 15.72 -10.15
C GLN A 245 -17.47 15.60 -11.65
N GLN A 246 -17.34 16.73 -12.37
CA GLN A 246 -17.04 16.73 -13.80
C GLN A 246 -15.70 16.05 -14.14
N PHE A 247 -14.68 16.22 -13.30
CA PHE A 247 -13.37 15.58 -13.54
C PHE A 247 -13.42 14.08 -13.25
N VAL A 248 -14.15 13.70 -12.21
CA VAL A 248 -14.41 12.29 -11.87
C VAL A 248 -15.16 11.60 -13.01
N ASP A 249 -16.26 12.21 -13.48
CA ASP A 249 -17.02 11.76 -14.64
C ASP A 249 -16.13 11.51 -15.86
N ALA A 250 -15.23 12.46 -16.15
CA ALA A 250 -14.37 12.42 -17.31
C ALA A 250 -13.36 11.27 -17.23
N GLU A 251 -12.67 11.09 -16.10
CA GLU A 251 -11.69 10.01 -15.94
C GLU A 251 -12.34 8.62 -15.89
N LEU A 252 -13.49 8.47 -15.22
CA LEU A 252 -14.21 7.19 -15.19
C LEU A 252 -14.78 6.82 -16.56
N THR A 253 -15.35 7.79 -17.29
CA THR A 253 -15.81 7.58 -18.67
C THR A 253 -14.65 7.21 -19.58
N LYS A 254 -13.48 7.83 -19.40
CA LYS A 254 -12.27 7.53 -20.16
C LYS A 254 -11.78 6.11 -19.89
N ALA A 255 -11.84 5.63 -18.65
CA ALA A 255 -11.50 4.25 -18.28
C ALA A 255 -12.43 3.22 -18.96
N LEU A 256 -13.74 3.44 -18.96
CA LEU A 256 -14.67 2.55 -19.70
C LEU A 256 -14.47 2.60 -21.21
N LYS A 257 -14.19 3.79 -21.77
CA LYS A 257 -13.87 3.95 -23.20
C LYS A 257 -12.60 3.19 -23.60
N LEU A 258 -11.63 3.05 -22.69
CA LEU A 258 -10.44 2.24 -22.94
C LEU A 258 -10.83 0.80 -23.29
N TRP A 259 -11.69 0.17 -22.50
CA TRP A 259 -12.20 -1.19 -22.77
C TRP A 259 -13.11 -1.28 -24.00
N SER A 260 -13.98 -0.29 -24.21
CA SER A 260 -14.81 -0.19 -25.42
C SER A 260 -13.95 -0.10 -26.68
N SER A 261 -12.75 0.51 -26.62
CA SER A 261 -11.88 0.65 -27.80
C SER A 261 -11.41 -0.69 -28.37
N ALA A 262 -11.26 -1.71 -27.53
CA ALA A 262 -10.77 -3.04 -27.89
C ALA A 262 -11.86 -4.12 -27.98
N SER A 263 -13.13 -3.79 -27.70
CA SER A 263 -14.24 -4.75 -27.65
C SER A 263 -15.48 -4.26 -28.40
N SER A 264 -16.51 -5.10 -28.49
CA SER A 264 -17.82 -4.69 -29.02
C SER A 264 -18.70 -3.94 -28.00
N LEU A 265 -18.18 -3.67 -26.79
CA LEU A 265 -18.95 -3.05 -25.72
C LEU A 265 -19.16 -1.56 -25.97
N GLU A 266 -20.35 -1.09 -25.61
CA GLU A 266 -20.71 0.32 -25.54
C GLU A 266 -21.17 0.65 -24.12
N PHE A 267 -20.92 1.88 -23.68
CA PHE A 267 -21.24 2.32 -22.32
C PHE A 267 -22.07 3.60 -22.34
N GLU A 268 -23.14 3.60 -21.56
CA GLU A 268 -24.02 4.75 -21.37
C GLU A 268 -23.93 5.27 -19.93
N HIS A 269 -23.53 6.54 -19.76
CA HIS A 269 -23.53 7.18 -18.44
C HIS A 269 -24.95 7.66 -18.09
N ARG A 270 -25.55 7.06 -17.05
CA ARG A 270 -26.82 7.52 -16.49
C ARG A 270 -26.60 8.45 -15.30
N LYS A 271 -26.82 9.75 -15.52
CA LYS A 271 -26.79 10.75 -14.44
C LYS A 271 -28.10 10.76 -13.65
N LEU A 272 -28.01 10.84 -12.33
CA LEU A 272 -29.18 11.08 -11.47
C LEU A 272 -29.81 12.44 -11.84
N LYS A 273 -31.14 12.45 -12.03
CA LYS A 273 -31.89 13.70 -12.04
C LYS A 273 -32.15 14.08 -10.59
N LYS A 274 -31.96 15.36 -10.22
CA LYS A 274 -32.19 15.89 -8.85
C LYS A 274 -33.54 15.53 -8.22
N TYR A 275 -34.54 15.15 -9.03
CA TYR A 275 -35.88 14.80 -8.57
C TYR A 275 -36.00 13.37 -8.04
N ASP A 276 -35.04 12.47 -8.34
CA ASP A 276 -35.08 11.05 -7.96
C ASP A 276 -34.46 10.78 -6.57
N GLU A 277 -33.72 11.73 -5.99
CA GLU A 277 -33.14 11.62 -4.64
C GLU A 277 -34.21 11.53 -3.53
N GLN A 278 -35.41 12.06 -3.76
CA GLN A 278 -36.49 12.10 -2.75
C GLN A 278 -37.49 10.93 -2.85
N LYS A 279 -37.37 10.05 -3.85
CA LYS A 279 -38.15 8.81 -3.96
C LYS A 279 -37.25 7.60 -3.66
N SER A 280 -36.61 7.61 -2.50
CA SER A 280 -36.01 6.40 -1.90
C SER A 280 -37.11 5.46 -1.39
N ASN A 281 -37.93 4.94 -2.30
CA ASN A 281 -38.76 3.76 -2.09
C ASN A 281 -38.57 2.83 -3.29
N ASN A 282 -37.45 2.09 -3.26
CA ASN A 282 -37.30 0.74 -3.82
C ASN A 282 -37.60 0.49 -5.29
N LEU A 283 -37.05 1.30 -6.21
CA LEU A 283 -36.69 0.80 -7.55
C LEU A 283 -35.63 1.72 -8.17
N ASP A 284 -34.36 1.54 -7.78
CA ASP A 284 -33.24 2.13 -8.54
C ASP A 284 -33.35 1.59 -9.98
N PRO A 285 -33.46 2.44 -11.01
CA PRO A 285 -33.48 1.96 -12.39
C PRO A 285 -32.28 1.05 -12.61
N LYS A 286 -32.54 -0.18 -13.09
CA LYS A 286 -31.54 -1.22 -13.33
C LYS A 286 -30.32 -0.61 -14.03
N THR A 287 -29.25 -0.43 -13.26
CA THR A 287 -27.95 0.08 -13.70
C THR A 287 -26.98 -1.09 -13.61
N ASP A 288 -26.20 -1.32 -14.66
CA ASP A 288 -25.34 -2.51 -14.74
C ASP A 288 -24.04 -2.35 -13.95
N ILE A 289 -23.52 -1.13 -13.79
CA ILE A 289 -22.31 -0.84 -13.01
C ILE A 289 -22.54 0.39 -12.15
N ARG A 290 -22.61 0.22 -10.83
CA ARG A 290 -22.63 1.33 -9.86
C ARG A 290 -21.22 1.61 -9.38
N ILE A 291 -20.88 2.89 -9.31
CA ILE A 291 -19.55 3.36 -8.91
C ILE A 291 -19.69 4.19 -7.63
N SER A 292 -18.95 3.83 -6.59
CA SER A 292 -18.94 4.61 -5.35
C SER A 292 -17.54 4.73 -4.76
N PHE A 293 -17.33 5.83 -4.03
CA PHE A 293 -16.13 6.09 -3.26
C PHE A 293 -16.48 5.90 -1.79
N GLU A 294 -15.93 4.87 -1.16
CA GLU A 294 -16.31 4.41 0.17
C GLU A 294 -15.13 4.46 1.14
N ILE A 295 -15.40 4.33 2.44
CA ILE A 295 -14.38 4.37 3.51
C ILE A 295 -14.63 3.19 4.44
N GLY A 296 -13.58 2.45 4.77
CA GLY A 296 -13.65 1.35 5.74
C GLY A 296 -14.71 0.31 5.38
N ASP A 297 -15.54 -0.09 6.35
CA ASP A 297 -16.68 -0.98 6.12
C ASP A 297 -17.82 -0.24 5.40
N HIS A 298 -18.20 -0.76 4.23
CA HIS A 298 -19.18 -0.18 3.33
C HIS A 298 -20.25 -1.18 2.88
N GLY A 299 -20.47 -2.24 3.67
CA GLY A 299 -21.67 -3.08 3.57
C GLY A 299 -21.59 -4.26 2.58
N ASP A 300 -20.42 -4.58 2.06
CA ASP A 300 -20.20 -5.68 1.11
C ASP A 300 -19.22 -6.77 1.58
N THR A 301 -18.87 -6.75 2.88
CA THR A 301 -17.96 -7.68 3.57
C THR A 301 -16.47 -7.57 3.19
N GLU A 302 -16.09 -6.64 2.34
CA GLU A 302 -14.69 -6.39 1.94
C GLU A 302 -14.26 -4.96 2.34
N PRO A 303 -14.10 -4.67 3.65
CA PRO A 303 -13.78 -3.33 4.11
C PRO A 303 -12.43 -2.82 3.57
N PHE A 304 -12.35 -1.51 3.34
CA PHE A 304 -11.09 -0.83 3.00
C PHE A 304 -10.19 -0.68 4.23
N ASP A 305 -8.87 -0.60 3.99
CA ASP A 305 -7.83 -0.58 5.03
C ASP A 305 -7.22 0.80 5.28
N GLY A 306 -7.78 1.84 4.68
CA GLY A 306 -7.32 3.22 4.81
C GLY A 306 -6.17 3.52 3.84
N PRO A 307 -5.44 4.65 4.05
CA PRO A 307 -4.54 5.16 3.02
C PRO A 307 -3.43 4.20 2.59
N GLY A 308 -3.29 4.05 1.28
CA GLY A 308 -2.20 3.40 0.59
C GLY A 308 -2.58 2.04 0.01
N ASN A 309 -3.02 1.09 0.83
CA ASN A 309 -2.99 -0.32 0.44
C ASN A 309 -4.14 -0.72 -0.50
N VAL A 310 -5.30 -1.20 -0.05
CA VAL A 310 -6.34 -1.59 -1.02
C VAL A 310 -6.99 -0.36 -1.65
N LEU A 311 -6.67 -0.09 -2.91
CA LEU A 311 -7.10 1.12 -3.62
C LEU A 311 -8.58 1.10 -4.05
N GLY A 312 -9.13 -0.10 -4.18
CA GLY A 312 -10.45 -0.34 -4.70
C GLY A 312 -10.67 -1.82 -4.98
N HIS A 313 -11.93 -2.16 -5.25
CA HIS A 313 -12.33 -3.48 -5.74
C HIS A 313 -13.58 -3.37 -6.59
N ALA A 314 -13.81 -4.38 -7.42
CA ALA A 314 -15.01 -4.46 -8.23
C ALA A 314 -15.56 -5.86 -8.32
N PHE A 315 -16.88 -5.94 -8.29
CA PHE A 315 -17.62 -7.18 -8.44
C PHE A 315 -17.66 -7.62 -9.89
N PHE A 316 -17.60 -8.93 -10.11
CA PHE A 316 -17.78 -9.52 -11.43
C PHE A 316 -19.23 -9.35 -11.94
N PRO A 317 -19.49 -9.47 -13.27
CA PRO A 317 -20.83 -9.34 -13.84
C PRO A 317 -21.92 -10.15 -13.13
N GLN A 318 -21.62 -11.38 -12.73
CA GLN A 318 -22.56 -12.25 -12.02
C GLN A 318 -22.99 -11.74 -10.63
N TYR A 319 -22.26 -10.77 -10.06
CA TYR A 319 -22.52 -10.15 -8.77
C TYR A 319 -22.93 -8.68 -8.88
N GLY A 320 -23.17 -8.19 -10.11
CA GLY A 320 -23.69 -6.84 -10.35
C GLY A 320 -22.67 -5.84 -10.86
N GLY A 321 -21.39 -6.18 -11.05
CA GLY A 321 -20.42 -5.30 -11.72
C GLY A 321 -19.96 -4.07 -10.95
N ASP A 322 -20.52 -3.80 -9.77
CA ASP A 322 -20.27 -2.57 -9.02
C ASP A 322 -18.79 -2.42 -8.67
N ALA A 323 -18.31 -1.17 -8.71
CA ALA A 323 -16.91 -0.81 -8.47
C ALA A 323 -16.84 0.18 -7.30
N HIS A 324 -16.06 -0.18 -6.28
CA HIS A 324 -15.82 0.63 -5.10
C HIS A 324 -14.37 1.11 -5.09
N PHE A 325 -14.17 2.38 -4.78
CA PHE A 325 -12.86 3.02 -4.66
C PHE A 325 -12.66 3.48 -3.22
N ASP A 326 -11.46 3.27 -2.67
CA ASP A 326 -11.17 3.74 -1.31
C ASP A 326 -11.03 5.26 -1.29
N ASN A 327 -11.91 5.94 -0.58
CA ASN A 327 -11.95 7.39 -0.48
C ASN A 327 -10.94 7.96 0.54
N ASP A 328 -10.25 7.12 1.31
CA ASP A 328 -9.11 7.53 2.14
C ASP A 328 -7.82 7.70 1.31
N GLU A 329 -7.83 7.29 0.05
CA GLU A 329 -6.67 7.44 -0.84
C GLU A 329 -6.43 8.87 -1.31
N TYR A 330 -5.14 9.20 -1.49
CA TYR A 330 -4.74 10.44 -2.13
C TYR A 330 -4.89 10.34 -3.66
N TRP A 331 -6.13 10.49 -4.13
CA TRP A 331 -6.46 10.44 -5.54
C TRP A 331 -5.87 11.60 -6.33
N THR A 332 -5.38 11.30 -7.53
CA THR A 332 -4.82 12.27 -8.49
C THR A 332 -5.29 11.98 -9.92
N LEU A 333 -5.22 12.98 -10.79
CA LEU A 333 -5.64 12.86 -12.20
C LEU A 333 -4.44 12.72 -13.16
N LYS A 334 -3.38 13.49 -12.93
CA LYS A 334 -2.16 13.53 -13.77
C LYS A 334 -0.92 13.87 -12.95
N SER A 335 -0.77 13.23 -11.79
CA SER A 335 0.37 13.43 -10.89
C SER A 335 1.05 12.09 -10.61
N THR A 336 2.37 12.14 -10.41
CA THR A 336 3.14 11.02 -9.86
C THR A 336 3.00 10.93 -8.34
N ASP A 337 2.60 12.02 -7.70
CA ASP A 337 2.47 12.12 -6.26
C ASP A 337 1.06 11.67 -5.85
N GLY A 338 0.85 10.35 -5.71
CA GLY A 338 -0.43 9.77 -5.28
C GLY A 338 -0.97 8.69 -6.23
N VAL A 339 -2.27 8.42 -6.12
CA VAL A 339 -2.93 7.31 -6.82
C VAL A 339 -3.74 7.83 -8.00
N ASN A 340 -3.46 7.35 -9.20
CA ASN A 340 -4.12 7.86 -10.39
C ASN A 340 -5.51 7.23 -10.60
N LEU A 341 -6.57 8.03 -10.48
CA LEU A 341 -7.95 7.55 -10.55
C LEU A 341 -8.26 6.81 -11.86
N PHE A 342 -7.80 7.33 -13.00
CA PHE A 342 -8.08 6.71 -14.29
C PHE A 342 -7.46 5.32 -14.44
N GLN A 343 -6.24 5.12 -13.95
CA GLN A 343 -5.56 3.83 -14.06
C GLN A 343 -6.18 2.79 -13.12
N VAL A 344 -6.51 3.18 -11.88
CA VAL A 344 -7.20 2.27 -10.95
C VAL A 344 -8.60 1.94 -11.47
N ALA A 345 -9.36 2.95 -11.94
CA ALA A 345 -10.68 2.70 -12.52
C ALA A 345 -10.63 1.80 -13.75
N ALA A 346 -9.61 1.94 -14.61
CA ALA A 346 -9.43 1.04 -15.73
C ALA A 346 -9.22 -0.41 -15.29
N HIS A 347 -8.47 -0.64 -14.20
CA HIS A 347 -8.30 -1.96 -13.60
C HIS A 347 -9.61 -2.51 -13.04
N GLU A 348 -10.27 -1.75 -12.16
CA GLU A 348 -11.52 -2.19 -11.51
C GLU A 348 -12.64 -2.46 -12.52
N PHE A 349 -12.76 -1.65 -13.57
CA PHE A 349 -13.72 -1.92 -14.63
C PHE A 349 -13.39 -3.18 -15.43
N GLY A 350 -12.13 -3.61 -15.50
CA GLY A 350 -11.82 -4.93 -16.05
C GLY A 350 -12.50 -6.05 -15.26
N HIS A 351 -12.53 -5.96 -13.93
CA HIS A 351 -13.30 -6.88 -13.09
C HIS A 351 -14.81 -6.77 -13.29
N SER A 352 -15.35 -5.54 -13.36
CA SER A 352 -16.75 -5.29 -13.70
C SER A 352 -17.15 -5.91 -15.04
N LEU A 353 -16.19 -6.11 -15.95
CA LEU A 353 -16.36 -6.74 -17.26
C LEU A 353 -16.01 -8.24 -17.28
N GLY A 354 -15.62 -8.85 -16.17
CA GLY A 354 -15.40 -10.30 -16.07
C GLY A 354 -13.94 -10.75 -16.25
N LEU A 355 -12.97 -9.84 -16.21
CA LEU A 355 -11.54 -10.15 -16.25
C LEU A 355 -11.01 -10.39 -14.83
N GLU A 356 -10.12 -11.36 -14.63
CA GLU A 356 -9.43 -11.55 -13.34
C GLU A 356 -8.02 -10.94 -13.36
N HIS A 357 -7.32 -11.03 -12.24
CA HIS A 357 -5.95 -10.53 -12.13
C HIS A 357 -4.98 -11.25 -13.05
N SER A 358 -4.11 -10.45 -13.69
CA SER A 358 -2.99 -10.91 -14.48
C SER A 358 -1.71 -11.09 -13.71
N ASN A 359 -1.02 -12.17 -14.02
CA ASN A 359 0.34 -12.42 -13.56
C ASN A 359 1.39 -11.79 -14.49
N LYS A 360 0.96 -10.95 -15.44
CA LYS A 360 1.83 -10.20 -16.34
C LYS A 360 2.16 -8.82 -15.79
N PRO A 361 3.47 -8.54 -15.57
CA PRO A 361 4.08 -7.26 -15.26
C PRO A 361 3.36 -6.00 -15.63
N ASP A 362 2.98 -5.98 -16.90
CA ASP A 362 2.65 -4.85 -17.75
C ASP A 362 1.15 -4.70 -17.95
N ALA A 363 0.39 -5.79 -17.85
CA ALA A 363 -1.06 -5.79 -18.01
C ALA A 363 -1.75 -4.79 -17.06
N ILE A 364 -2.84 -4.18 -17.54
CA ILE A 364 -3.70 -3.33 -16.71
C ILE A 364 -4.29 -4.16 -15.59
N MET A 365 -4.69 -5.41 -15.88
CA MET A 365 -5.24 -6.33 -14.87
C MET A 365 -4.19 -6.90 -13.89
N ALA A 366 -2.93 -6.45 -13.92
CA ALA A 366 -1.99 -6.81 -12.85
C ALA A 366 -2.45 -6.20 -11.51
N PRO A 367 -2.45 -6.94 -10.40
CA PRO A 367 -3.09 -6.49 -9.16
C PRO A 367 -2.43 -5.28 -8.50
N PHE A 368 -1.12 -5.09 -8.72
CA PHE A 368 -0.34 -4.05 -8.07
C PHE A 368 -0.32 -2.76 -8.89
N PHE A 369 -0.55 -1.63 -8.22
CA PHE A 369 -0.48 -0.32 -8.82
C PHE A 369 0.98 0.08 -9.06
N LYS A 370 1.28 0.54 -10.27
CA LYS A 370 2.66 0.81 -10.73
C LYS A 370 3.03 2.30 -10.67
N GLY A 371 2.21 3.12 -10.04
CA GLY A 371 2.31 4.57 -10.14
C GLY A 371 1.70 5.13 -11.42
N TYR A 372 1.85 6.44 -11.62
CA TYR A 372 1.29 7.14 -12.77
C TYR A 372 2.09 6.88 -14.05
N THR A 373 1.43 6.33 -15.08
CA THR A 373 2.00 6.16 -16.42
C THR A 373 1.30 7.10 -17.42
N PRO A 374 1.99 8.08 -18.01
CA PRO A 374 1.36 9.03 -18.94
C PRO A 374 0.75 8.37 -20.20
N ASN A 375 1.39 7.34 -20.75
CA ASN A 375 0.96 6.62 -21.97
C ASN A 375 0.20 5.32 -21.65
N PHE A 376 -0.70 5.38 -20.68
CA PHE A 376 -1.46 4.23 -20.22
C PHE A 376 -2.41 3.69 -21.30
N THR A 377 -2.16 2.45 -21.73
CA THR A 377 -2.86 1.78 -22.83
C THR A 377 -3.05 0.30 -22.51
N LEU A 378 -4.07 -0.32 -23.13
CA LEU A 378 -4.31 -1.76 -23.00
C LEU A 378 -3.12 -2.55 -23.52
N GLN A 379 -2.68 -3.52 -22.73
CA GLN A 379 -1.67 -4.46 -23.19
C GLN A 379 -2.32 -5.62 -23.94
N GLU A 380 -1.50 -6.36 -24.67
CA GLU A 380 -1.95 -7.48 -25.50
C GLU A 380 -2.67 -8.58 -24.68
N ASP A 381 -2.28 -8.80 -23.42
CA ASP A 381 -2.96 -9.73 -22.51
C ASP A 381 -4.40 -9.25 -22.20
N ASP A 382 -4.56 -7.95 -21.92
CA ASP A 382 -5.85 -7.32 -21.64
C ASP A 382 -6.77 -7.37 -22.87
N ILE A 383 -6.24 -7.06 -24.07
CA ILE A 383 -6.98 -7.05 -25.34
C ILE A 383 -7.51 -8.46 -25.65
N ARG A 384 -6.67 -9.49 -25.56
CA ARG A 384 -7.10 -10.87 -25.81
C ARG A 384 -8.16 -11.31 -24.81
N ALA A 385 -8.01 -10.94 -23.54
CA ALA A 385 -8.95 -11.32 -22.50
C ALA A 385 -10.32 -10.68 -22.74
N ILE A 386 -10.40 -9.37 -22.98
CA ILE A 386 -11.68 -8.70 -23.23
C ILE A 386 -12.34 -9.16 -24.53
N GLN A 387 -11.55 -9.36 -25.60
CA GLN A 387 -12.07 -9.85 -26.88
C GLN A 387 -12.54 -11.31 -26.80
N ALA A 388 -11.98 -12.12 -25.91
CA ALA A 388 -12.47 -13.47 -25.70
C ALA A 388 -13.85 -13.51 -25.01
N LEU A 389 -14.25 -12.45 -24.28
CA LEU A 389 -15.59 -12.35 -23.69
C LEU A 389 -16.60 -11.68 -24.62
N TYR A 390 -16.17 -10.62 -25.31
CA TYR A 390 -17.08 -9.71 -26.01
C TYR A 390 -16.82 -9.61 -27.52
N GLY A 391 -15.75 -10.21 -28.04
CA GLY A 391 -15.32 -10.02 -29.42
C GLY A 391 -14.62 -8.68 -29.63
N GLY A 392 -13.93 -8.54 -30.76
CA GLY A 392 -13.35 -7.27 -31.19
C GLY A 392 -14.40 -6.33 -31.78
N LYS A 393 -14.03 -5.06 -32.00
CA LYS A 393 -14.91 -4.13 -32.71
C LYS A 393 -15.27 -4.71 -34.09
N PRO A 394 -16.54 -4.68 -34.50
CA PRO A 394 -16.90 -5.03 -35.86
C PRO A 394 -16.17 -4.09 -36.80
N SER A 395 -15.23 -4.63 -37.58
CA SER A 395 -14.65 -3.88 -38.69
C SER A 395 -15.80 -3.49 -39.60
N LYS A 396 -15.97 -2.20 -39.89
CA LYS A 396 -16.77 -1.79 -41.05
C LYS A 396 -16.08 -2.39 -42.27
N SER A 397 -16.50 -3.60 -42.66
CA SER A 397 -16.13 -4.17 -43.92
C SER A 397 -16.70 -3.26 -44.98
N PHE A 398 -15.84 -2.55 -45.70
CA PHE A 398 -16.21 -2.00 -46.99
C PHE A 398 -16.52 -3.21 -47.88
N SER A 399 -17.81 -3.55 -48.01
CA SER A 399 -18.29 -4.38 -49.10
C SER A 399 -18.05 -3.62 -50.40
N SER A 400 -16.87 -3.80 -50.99
CA SER A 400 -16.67 -3.47 -52.40
C SER A 400 -17.20 -4.64 -53.24
N PRO A 401 -18.00 -4.38 -54.29
CA PRO A 401 -18.61 -5.44 -55.08
C PRO A 401 -17.55 -6.23 -55.84
N LEU A 402 -17.79 -7.53 -56.02
CA LEU A 402 -17.09 -8.34 -57.01
C LEU A 402 -17.10 -7.62 -58.37
N SER A 403 -15.93 -7.48 -58.99
CA SER A 403 -15.84 -7.44 -60.45
C SER A 403 -14.74 -8.39 -60.91
N ASN A 404 -15.17 -9.31 -61.77
CA ASN A 404 -14.34 -10.28 -62.47
C ASN A 404 -13.36 -9.56 -63.39
N SER A 405 -12.09 -9.94 -63.34
CA SER A 405 -11.28 -10.05 -64.56
C SER A 405 -10.19 -11.10 -64.34
N ILE A 406 -10.31 -12.14 -65.14
CA ILE A 406 -9.33 -13.21 -65.33
C ILE A 406 -8.20 -12.60 -66.15
N GLU A 407 -6.97 -12.60 -65.64
CA GLU A 407 -5.81 -12.62 -66.51
C GLU A 407 -4.73 -13.56 -65.96
N THR A 408 -4.45 -14.54 -66.79
CA THR A 408 -3.56 -15.69 -66.66
C THR A 408 -2.12 -15.26 -66.78
N TYR A 409 -1.28 -15.56 -65.78
CA TYR A 409 0.15 -15.80 -66.03
C TYR A 409 0.63 -17.00 -65.19
N GLN A 410 1.27 -17.93 -65.90
CA GLN A 410 1.71 -19.23 -65.43
C GLN A 410 2.95 -19.15 -64.52
N ALA A 411 2.83 -19.88 -63.40
CA ALA A 411 3.80 -20.62 -62.61
C ALA A 411 5.32 -20.44 -62.86
N VAL A 412 6.05 -20.19 -61.76
CA VAL A 412 7.22 -21.01 -61.40
C VAL A 412 7.11 -21.41 -59.92
N SER A 413 7.09 -22.71 -59.69
CA SER A 413 7.10 -23.37 -58.37
C SER A 413 8.52 -23.43 -57.80
N LYS A 414 8.66 -23.13 -56.51
CA LYS A 414 9.43 -23.96 -55.55
C LYS A 414 9.04 -23.61 -54.11
N GLN A 415 8.40 -24.55 -53.43
CA GLN A 415 8.23 -24.53 -51.98
C GLN A 415 9.55 -24.90 -51.29
N MET A 416 9.86 -24.25 -50.17
CA MET A 416 10.09 -24.87 -48.85
C MET A 416 10.36 -23.77 -47.81
N ALA A 417 9.60 -23.79 -46.71
CA ALA A 417 9.78 -22.94 -45.52
C ALA A 417 11.02 -23.40 -44.70
N PRO A 418 11.54 -22.64 -43.70
CA PRO A 418 10.84 -22.49 -42.42
C PRO A 418 11.05 -21.19 -41.60
N SER A 419 10.10 -21.03 -40.66
CA SER A 419 10.15 -20.40 -39.33
C SER A 419 10.38 -18.89 -39.17
N VAL A 420 9.28 -18.20 -38.86
CA VAL A 420 9.24 -16.91 -38.16
C VAL A 420 9.46 -17.17 -36.66
N LYS A 421 10.53 -16.62 -36.08
CA LYS A 421 10.70 -16.55 -34.61
C LYS A 421 10.11 -15.23 -34.11
N SER A 422 8.91 -15.32 -33.54
CA SER A 422 8.35 -14.33 -32.61
C SER A 422 9.11 -14.43 -31.28
N SER A 423 10.02 -13.50 -31.00
CA SER A 423 10.73 -13.45 -29.72
C SER A 423 9.85 -12.83 -28.63
N ASN A 424 9.37 -13.69 -27.72
CA ASN A 424 8.83 -13.36 -26.40
C ASN A 424 9.76 -12.38 -25.66
N LYS A 425 9.34 -11.12 -25.49
CA LYS A 425 9.98 -10.16 -24.58
C LYS A 425 9.45 -10.43 -23.17
N ASN A 426 10.24 -11.14 -22.35
CA ASN A 426 10.29 -11.16 -20.87
C ASN A 426 10.86 -12.47 -20.29
N SER A 427 11.72 -13.16 -21.03
CA SER A 427 12.53 -14.28 -20.48
C SER A 427 14.02 -14.17 -20.80
N ALA A 428 14.53 -12.98 -21.12
CA ALA A 428 15.81 -12.84 -21.83
C ALA A 428 16.86 -11.95 -21.15
N LEU A 429 16.78 -11.68 -19.84
CA LEU A 429 17.89 -11.01 -19.14
C LEU A 429 19.18 -11.87 -19.18
N CYS A 430 19.06 -13.20 -19.21
CA CYS A 430 20.21 -14.11 -19.26
C CYS A 430 20.53 -14.63 -20.67
N LEU A 431 19.81 -14.21 -21.71
CA LEU A 431 19.98 -14.71 -23.08
C LEU A 431 20.67 -13.70 -23.99
N ASP A 432 20.68 -12.43 -23.60
CA ASP A 432 21.29 -11.34 -24.36
C ASP A 432 22.15 -10.49 -23.40
N PRO A 433 23.49 -10.53 -23.52
CA PRO A 433 24.39 -9.80 -22.65
C PRO A 433 24.46 -8.29 -22.95
N GLN A 434 23.70 -7.77 -23.93
CA GLN A 434 23.69 -6.35 -24.26
C GLN A 434 22.76 -5.54 -23.34
N PHE A 435 23.27 -4.42 -22.85
CA PHE A 435 22.60 -3.42 -22.03
C PHE A 435 23.04 -2.02 -22.49
N ASP A 436 22.17 -1.03 -22.33
CA ASP A 436 22.41 0.34 -22.80
C ASP A 436 23.16 1.18 -21.78
N ALA A 437 22.92 0.94 -20.49
CA ALA A 437 23.64 1.62 -19.41
C ALA A 437 23.75 0.76 -18.16
N ILE A 438 24.80 1.00 -17.37
CA ILE A 438 24.98 0.45 -16.02
C ILE A 438 25.31 1.61 -15.08
N ILE A 439 24.67 1.64 -13.93
CA ILE A 439 25.01 2.57 -12.83
C ILE A 439 25.08 1.79 -11.52
N THR A 440 25.97 2.22 -10.63
CA THR A 440 26.06 1.69 -9.26
C THR A 440 25.77 2.82 -8.29
N ILE A 441 24.80 2.62 -7.39
CA ILE A 441 24.41 3.58 -6.34
C ILE A 441 24.30 2.78 -5.04
N ASP A 442 24.99 3.22 -3.99
CA ASP A 442 24.93 2.66 -2.64
C ASP A 442 25.03 1.11 -2.60
N ASP A 443 26.08 0.56 -3.21
CA ASP A 443 26.39 -0.87 -3.37
C ASP A 443 25.43 -1.69 -4.28
N ASP A 444 24.34 -1.10 -4.76
CA ASP A 444 23.44 -1.71 -5.73
C ASP A 444 23.80 -1.34 -7.17
N THR A 445 23.77 -2.33 -8.08
CA THR A 445 24.05 -2.12 -9.52
C THR A 445 22.76 -2.22 -10.33
N TYR A 446 22.40 -1.13 -11.01
CA TYR A 446 21.24 -1.05 -11.89
C TYR A 446 21.69 -1.13 -13.35
N ILE A 447 21.02 -1.99 -14.11
CA ILE A 447 21.29 -2.21 -15.53
C ILE A 447 20.06 -1.77 -16.32
N PHE A 448 20.25 -0.87 -17.28
CA PHE A 448 19.20 -0.33 -18.13
C PHE A 448 19.27 -0.93 -19.52
N LYS A 449 18.09 -1.27 -20.04
CA LYS A 449 17.91 -1.69 -21.43
C LYS A 449 16.72 -0.92 -22.00
N GLY A 450 17.01 0.00 -22.92
CA GLY A 450 16.05 0.71 -23.73
C GLY A 450 15.22 -0.24 -24.60
N ILE A 451 14.03 0.22 -24.98
CA ILE A 451 13.05 -0.55 -25.77
C ILE A 451 13.41 -0.57 -27.24
#